data_AF-A0A1G3MAE2-F1
#
_entry.id   AF-A0A1G3MAE2-F1
#
_cell.length_a   1.000
_cell.length_b   1.000
_cell.length_c   1.000
_cell.angle_alpha   90.00
_cell.angle_beta   90.00
_cell.angle_gamma   90.00
#
_symmetry.space_group_name_H-M   'P 1'
#
loop_
_entity.id
_entity.type
_entity.pdbx_description
1 polymer ?
#
loop_
_entity_poly.entity_id
_entity_poly.type
_entity_poly.pdbx_seq_one_letter_code
_entity_poly.pdbx_strand_id
1 'polypeptide(L)' 'MSEHSVEALDSGTARRGDIGRIIARSRSFEDKNAGVWYKLELGASTGWLHESTLTVHHSEAEAKKVAEAGL' A
#
# COMPACT_ATOMS: atom_id res chain seq x y z
N MET A 1 -26.26 -5.85 -15.26
CA MET A 1 -24.88 -6.17 -15.67
C MET A 1 -23.99 -5.34 -14.77
N SER A 2 -23.45 -5.94 -13.70
CA SER A 2 -22.56 -5.22 -12.79
C SER A 2 -21.18 -5.27 -13.40
N GLU A 3 -20.73 -4.14 -13.94
CA GLU A 3 -19.36 -3.97 -14.44
C GLU A 3 -18.41 -4.05 -13.23
N HIS A 4 -17.90 -5.26 -12.99
CA HIS A 4 -16.71 -5.41 -12.17
C HIS A 4 -15.55 -4.85 -13.01
N SER A 5 -15.06 -3.66 -12.68
CA SER A 5 -13.81 -3.12 -13.23
C SER A 5 -12.64 -3.99 -12.75
N VAL A 6 -12.41 -5.11 -13.44
CA VAL A 6 -11.23 -5.97 -13.30
C VAL A 6 -10.14 -5.48 -14.26
N GLU A 7 -9.82 -4.18 -14.20
CA GLU A 7 -8.73 -3.57 -14.97
C GLU A 7 -7.64 -2.98 -14.07
N ALA A 8 -7.66 -3.30 -12.78
CA ALA A 8 -6.45 -3.22 -11.99
C ALA A 8 -5.55 -4.36 -12.44
N LEU A 9 -4.32 -4.05 -12.83
CA LEU A 9 -3.27 -5.06 -13.02
C LEU A 9 -3.09 -5.76 -11.65
N ASP A 10 -3.79 -6.86 -11.40
CA ASP A 10 -3.83 -7.63 -10.14
C ASP A 10 -2.48 -8.31 -9.80
N SER A 11 -1.38 -7.87 -10.40
CA SER A 11 -0.08 -8.52 -10.27
C SER A 11 1.04 -7.49 -10.27
N GLY A 12 1.54 -7.25 -9.06
CA GLY A 12 2.82 -6.64 -8.77
C GLY A 12 3.47 -7.43 -7.62
N THR A 13 4.79 -7.45 -7.56
CA THR A 13 5.51 -8.05 -6.41
C THR A 13 6.02 -6.93 -5.53
N ALA A 14 5.57 -6.90 -4.27
CA ALA A 14 6.14 -6.06 -3.23
C ALA A 14 6.76 -6.98 -2.18
N ARG A 15 8.00 -6.71 -1.77
CA ARG A 15 8.70 -7.47 -0.73
C ARG A 15 8.69 -6.68 0.58
N ARG A 16 8.77 -7.42 1.69
CA ARG A 16 8.95 -6.79 3.01
C ARG A 16 10.27 -5.99 2.99
N GLY A 17 10.19 -4.69 3.27
CA GLY A 17 11.32 -3.76 3.21
C GLY A 17 11.31 -2.82 2.00
N ASP A 18 10.43 -3.03 1.01
CA ASP A 18 10.22 -2.05 -0.05
C ASP A 18 9.62 -0.76 0.50
N ILE A 19 10.18 0.38 0.08
CA ILE A 19 9.70 1.71 0.44
C ILE A 19 8.99 2.30 -0.79
N GLY A 20 7.69 2.57 -0.66
CA GLY A 20 6.87 3.18 -1.70
C GLY A 20 6.32 4.54 -1.27
N ARG A 21 6.01 5.38 -2.25
CA ARG A 21 5.36 6.67 -1.99
C ARG A 21 3.85 6.48 -1.92
N ILE A 22 3.22 6.94 -0.85
CA ILE A 22 1.75 6.96 -0.77
C ILE A 22 1.23 8.06 -1.69
N ILE A 23 0.41 7.69 -2.67
CA ILE A 23 -0.19 8.62 -3.64
C ILE A 23 -1.70 8.79 -3.45
N ALA A 24 -2.36 7.84 -2.76
CA ALA A 24 -3.76 7.97 -2.39
C ALA A 24 -4.07 7.21 -1.09
N ARG A 25 -5.18 7.58 -0.45
CA ARG A 25 -5.72 6.93 0.73
C ARG A 25 -7.23 6.76 0.55
N SER A 26 -7.72 5.57 0.85
CA SER A 26 -9.15 5.25 0.88
C SER A 26 -9.48 4.59 2.20
N ARG A 27 -10.70 4.81 2.71
CA ARG A 27 -11.19 4.10 3.89
C ARG A 27 -12.41 3.28 3.46
N SER A 28 -12.35 1.98 3.67
CA SER A 28 -13.48 1.09 3.46
C SER A 28 -14.17 0.82 4.79
N PHE A 29 -15.50 0.73 4.74
CA PHE A 29 -16.36 0.43 5.89
C PHE A 29 -17.07 -0.92 5.75
N GLU A 30 -16.82 -1.67 4.67
CA GLU A 30 -17.36 -3.03 4.51
C GLU A 30 -16.66 -3.99 5.45
N ASP A 31 -17.39 -4.69 6.33
CA ASP A 31 -16.85 -5.54 7.40
C ASP A 31 -15.65 -6.43 7.01
N LYS A 32 -15.63 -7.02 5.81
CA LYS A 32 -14.54 -7.90 5.37
C LYS A 32 -13.28 -7.17 4.90
N ASN A 33 -13.41 -5.91 4.49
CA ASN A 33 -12.34 -5.06 3.95
C ASN A 33 -12.19 -3.75 4.74
N ALA A 34 -12.80 -3.69 5.93
CA ALA A 34 -12.88 -2.49 6.72
C ALA A 34 -11.49 -2.03 7.12
N GLY A 35 -11.30 -0.72 7.14
CA GLY A 35 -10.03 -0.09 7.48
C GLY A 35 -9.52 0.83 6.39
N VAL A 36 -8.27 1.23 6.55
CA VAL A 36 -7.58 2.18 5.68
C VAL A 36 -6.76 1.43 4.65
N TRP A 37 -6.94 1.83 3.40
CA TRP A 37 -6.20 1.37 2.24
C TRP A 37 -5.31 2.52 1.75
N TYR A 38 -4.06 2.20 1.44
CA TYR A 38 -3.10 3.14 0.92
C TYR A 38 -2.71 2.71 -0.49
N LYS A 39 -2.80 3.63 -1.45
CA LYS A 39 -2.26 3.41 -2.79
C LYS A 39 -0.81 3.84 -2.78
N LEU A 40 0.07 2.91 -3.08
CA LEU A 40 1.51 3.12 -3.14
C LEU A 40 1.98 3.13 -4.59
N GLU A 41 2.96 3.98 -4.86
CA GLU A 41 3.76 4.01 -6.08
C GLU A 41 5.14 3.41 -5.77
N LEU A 42 5.44 2.29 -6.40
CA LEU A 42 6.68 1.53 -6.29
C LEU A 42 7.35 1.49 -7.68
N GLY A 43 8.18 2.50 -7.96
CA GLY A 43 8.81 2.66 -9.27
C GLY A 43 7.75 2.87 -10.37
N ALA A 44 7.62 1.92 -11.30
CA ALA A 44 6.67 1.97 -12.40
C ALA A 44 5.30 1.34 -12.09
N SER A 45 5.14 0.74 -10.91
CA SER A 45 3.91 0.04 -10.53
C SER A 45 3.16 0.79 -9.43
N THR A 46 1.84 0.71 -9.45
CA THR A 46 1.00 1.23 -8.35
C THR A 46 0.04 0.15 -7.87
N GLY A 47 -0.23 0.12 -6.57
CA GLY A 47 -1.12 -0.87 -5.97
C GLY A 47 -1.72 -0.40 -4.66
N TRP A 48 -2.82 -1.03 -4.25
CA TRP A 48 -3.46 -0.78 -2.97
C TRP A 48 -2.99 -1.79 -1.94
N LEU A 49 -2.55 -1.31 -0.78
CA LEU A 49 -2.21 -2.13 0.37
C LEU A 49 -3.06 -1.72 1.58
N HIS A 50 -3.49 -2.71 2.35
CA HIS A 50 -4.22 -2.49 3.60
C HIS A 50 -3.27 -1.98 4.69
N GLU A 51 -3.76 -1.16 5.61
CA GLU A 51 -2.96 -0.62 6.71
C GLU A 51 -2.26 -1.70 7.55
N SER A 52 -2.78 -2.92 7.59
CA SER A 52 -2.17 -4.03 8.33
C SER A 52 -0.91 -4.60 7.68
N THR A 53 -0.68 -4.34 6.39
CA THR A 53 0.46 -4.90 5.64
C THR A 53 1.62 -3.94 5.49
N LEU A 54 1.47 -2.70 5.98
CA LEU A 54 2.46 -1.64 5.85
C LEU A 54 2.59 -0.84 7.14
N THR A 55 3.72 -0.17 7.30
CA THR A 55 3.90 0.81 8.38
C THR A 55 4.01 2.19 7.75
N VAL A 56 3.05 3.07 8.05
CA VAL A 56 3.08 4.45 7.57
C VAL A 56 3.93 5.28 8.51
N HIS A 57 4.93 5.96 7.96
CA HIS A 57 5.73 6.94 8.68
C HIS A 57 5.47 8.34 8.15
N HIS A 58 5.53 9.34 9.03
CA HIS A 58 5.30 10.74 8.67
C HIS A 58 6.49 11.36 7.91
N SER A 59 7.66 10.71 7.94
CA SER A 59 8.86 11.20 7.27
C SER A 59 9.68 10.06 6.67
N GLU A 60 10.24 10.31 5.48
CA GLU A 60 11.08 9.34 4.75
C GLU A 60 12.31 8.93 5.57
N ALA A 61 12.87 9.85 6.35
CA ALA A 61 14.00 9.57 7.25
C ALA A 61 13.64 8.56 8.35
N GLU A 62 12.41 8.60 8.86
CA GLU A 62 11.93 7.63 9.85
C GLU A 62 11.66 6.27 9.19
N ALA A 63 11.05 6.26 8.00
CA ALA A 63 10.79 5.05 7.24
C ALA A 63 12.09 4.30 6.91
N LYS A 64 13.13 5.01 6.45
CA LYS A 64 14.45 4.42 6.17
C LYS A 64 15.08 3.82 7.42
N LYS A 65 15.07 4.57 8.53
CA LYS A 65 15.68 4.11 9.79
C LYS A 65 15.04 2.82 10.32
N VAL A 66 13.71 2.68 10.18
CA VAL A 66 12.99 1.45 10.57
C VAL A 66 13.27 0.31 9.59
N ALA A 67 13.32 0.58 8.28
CA ALA A 67 13.68 -0.42 7.28
C ALA A 67 15.11 -0.95 7.49
N GLU A 68 16.05 -0.09 7.84
CA GLU A 68 17.45 -0.44 8.12
C GLU A 68 17.62 -1.16 9.48
N ALA A 69 16.81 -0.80 10.49
CA ALA A 69 16.88 -1.42 11.81
C ALA A 69 16.14 -2.78 11.91
N GLY A 70 15.31 -3.12 10.92
CA GLY A 70 14.51 -4.35 10.87
C GLY A 70 15.12 -5.49 10.05
N LEU A 71 16.35 -5.34 9.57
CA LEU A 71 17.16 -6.34 8.85
C LEU A 71 18.08 -7.12 9.79
#